data_AF-A0AAU9TQF7-F1
#
_entry.id   AF-A0AAU9TQF7-F1
#
_cell.length_a   1.000
_cell.length_b   1.000
_cell.length_c   1.000
_cell.angle_alpha   90.00
_cell.angle_beta   90.00
_cell.angle_gamma   90.00
#
_symmetry.space_group_name_H-M   'P 1'
#
loop_
_entity.id
_entity.type
_entity.pdbx_description
1 polymer ?
#
loop_
_entity_poly.entity_id
_entity_poly.type
_entity_poly.pdbx_seq_one_letter_code
_entity_poly.pdbx_strand_id
1 'polypeptide(L)'
;MGRLEFSIGIFVCIIANVFCAVSTIEEDSGNGRYVIEGRVFPPDDQDLTNWQVDTRIHVNGGDYIGFIKDDGSFTIYNVPTGSYVVEILNPDYMYEPVRVEINSKGKYRARKVNYIQTSQVIQVPYPLRMKAVTKFRYFQIREQWRLTDFLFNPMVIMMVLPLLLIMILPKMMNDPETKEDLKQISNMAKMSELPEMSEMFTSLFSGGAAAKANAKTKQVKKRQ
;
A
#
# COMPACT_ATOMS: atom_id res chain seq x y z
N MET A 1 -76.29 -23.20 -26.74
CA MET A 1 -75.16 -23.49 -25.84
C MET A 1 -73.80 -23.01 -26.37
N GLY A 2 -73.41 -23.27 -27.64
CA GLY A 2 -72.00 -23.12 -28.07
C GLY A 2 -71.40 -21.70 -28.22
N ARG A 3 -72.21 -20.63 -28.35
CA ARG A 3 -71.67 -19.26 -28.53
C ARG A 3 -71.18 -18.61 -27.23
N LEU A 4 -71.76 -18.98 -26.09
CA LEU A 4 -71.38 -18.43 -24.78
C LEU A 4 -70.07 -19.05 -24.29
N GLU A 5 -69.94 -20.37 -24.42
CA GLU A 5 -68.73 -21.14 -24.07
C GLU A 5 -67.50 -20.67 -24.85
N PHE A 6 -67.68 -20.36 -26.15
CA PHE A 6 -66.59 -19.89 -27.00
C PHE A 6 -66.10 -18.49 -26.60
N SER A 7 -67.01 -17.60 -26.21
CA SER A 7 -66.66 -16.25 -25.73
C SER A 7 -65.96 -16.28 -24.38
N ILE A 8 -66.33 -17.21 -23.50
CA ILE A 8 -65.67 -17.41 -22.19
C ILE A 8 -64.26 -17.95 -22.39
N GLY A 9 -64.06 -18.90 -23.30
CA GLY A 9 -62.73 -19.42 -23.64
C GLY A 9 -61.77 -18.35 -24.15
N ILE A 10 -62.23 -17.46 -25.03
CA ILE A 10 -61.42 -16.33 -25.54
C ILE A 10 -61.03 -15.38 -24.40
N PHE A 11 -61.97 -15.06 -23.52
CA PHE A 11 -61.74 -14.15 -22.40
C PHE A 11 -60.74 -14.72 -21.38
N VAL A 12 -60.84 -16.02 -21.07
CA VAL A 12 -59.87 -16.71 -20.20
C VAL A 12 -58.48 -16.74 -20.84
N CYS A 13 -58.36 -16.97 -22.15
CA CYS A 13 -57.08 -16.91 -22.85
C CYS A 13 -56.47 -15.51 -22.84
N ILE A 14 -57.27 -14.45 -22.98
CA ILE A 14 -56.79 -13.07 -22.92
C ILE A 14 -56.29 -12.74 -21.50
N ILE A 15 -57.05 -13.13 -20.47
CA ILE A 15 -56.64 -12.91 -19.07
C ILE A 15 -55.39 -13.71 -18.74
N ALA A 16 -55.26 -14.96 -19.20
CA ALA A 16 -54.07 -15.77 -18.98
C ALA A 16 -52.82 -15.17 -19.66
N ASN A 17 -52.97 -14.61 -20.87
CA ASN A 17 -51.87 -13.92 -21.55
C ASN A 17 -51.48 -12.62 -20.84
N VAL A 18 -52.46 -11.83 -20.38
CA VAL A 18 -52.18 -10.60 -19.61
C VAL A 18 -51.54 -10.93 -18.26
N PHE A 19 -51.99 -11.99 -17.58
CA PHE A 19 -51.41 -12.44 -16.32
C PHE A 19 -49.97 -12.94 -16.50
N CYS A 20 -49.68 -13.71 -17.56
CA CYS A 20 -48.31 -14.08 -17.91
C CYS A 20 -47.43 -12.87 -18.22
N ALA A 21 -47.96 -11.87 -18.95
CA ALA A 21 -47.21 -10.65 -19.30
C ALA A 21 -46.94 -9.75 -18.08
N VAL A 22 -47.80 -9.78 -17.06
CA VAL A 22 -47.61 -9.04 -15.80
C VAL A 22 -46.61 -9.75 -14.88
N SER A 23 -46.58 -11.09 -14.86
CA SER A 23 -45.59 -11.84 -14.08
C SER A 23 -44.17 -11.83 -14.66
N THR A 24 -43.98 -11.33 -15.89
CA THR A 24 -42.66 -11.22 -16.53
C THR A 24 -41.90 -9.92 -16.21
N ILE A 25 -42.38 -9.08 -15.28
CA ILE A 25 -41.74 -7.78 -14.99
C ILE A 25 -40.75 -7.83 -13.82
N GLU A 26 -40.63 -8.91 -13.05
CA GLU A 26 -39.62 -8.99 -11.99
C GLU A 26 -38.82 -10.29 -12.04
N GLU A 27 -37.49 -10.11 -12.01
CA GLU A 27 -36.40 -11.09 -12.09
C GLU A 27 -36.03 -11.61 -13.48
N ASP A 28 -35.41 -10.72 -14.28
CA ASP A 28 -34.36 -11.12 -15.22
C ASP A 28 -33.21 -11.76 -14.43
N SER A 29 -33.36 -13.04 -14.08
CA SER A 29 -32.26 -13.92 -13.74
C SER A 29 -31.47 -14.20 -15.03
N GLY A 30 -30.83 -13.14 -15.54
CA GLY A 30 -30.17 -13.13 -16.82
C GLY A 30 -29.00 -14.10 -16.84
N ASN A 31 -29.16 -15.23 -17.54
CA ASN A 31 -28.13 -16.14 -18.07
C ASN A 31 -26.89 -16.51 -17.21
N GLY A 32 -26.85 -16.19 -15.91
CA GLY A 32 -25.66 -16.32 -15.06
C GLY A 32 -24.42 -15.56 -15.57
N ARG A 33 -24.59 -14.58 -16.47
CA ARG A 33 -23.51 -13.84 -17.13
C ARG A 33 -23.60 -12.37 -16.76
N TYR A 34 -22.50 -11.84 -16.24
CA TYR A 34 -22.38 -10.51 -15.66
C TYR A 34 -21.33 -9.69 -16.41
N VAL A 35 -21.30 -8.39 -16.12
CA VAL A 35 -20.40 -7.43 -16.76
C VAL A 35 -19.60 -6.71 -15.69
N ILE A 36 -18.28 -6.75 -15.81
CA ILE A 36 -17.38 -5.99 -14.93
C ILE A 36 -17.06 -4.67 -15.61
N GLU A 37 -17.32 -3.56 -14.91
CA GLU A 37 -17.13 -2.21 -15.41
C GLU A 37 -16.17 -1.41 -14.52
N GLY A 38 -15.41 -0.54 -15.17
CA GLY A 38 -14.52 0.37 -14.48
C GLY A 38 -13.96 1.46 -15.37
N ARG A 39 -13.17 2.33 -14.75
CA ARG A 39 -12.41 3.38 -15.40
C ARG A 39 -10.98 3.36 -14.88
N VAL A 40 -10.04 3.36 -15.83
CA VAL A 40 -8.62 3.51 -15.60
C VAL A 40 -8.27 4.98 -15.79
N PHE A 41 -7.59 5.55 -14.81
CA PHE A 41 -7.03 6.88 -14.94
C PHE A 41 -5.60 6.79 -15.47
N PRO A 42 -5.22 7.69 -16.38
CA PRO A 42 -3.85 7.76 -16.83
C PRO A 42 -2.92 8.18 -15.69
N PRO A 43 -1.61 7.89 -15.82
CA PRO A 43 -0.58 8.44 -14.95
C PRO A 43 -0.49 9.97 -15.10
N ASP A 44 -0.07 10.67 -14.05
CA ASP A 44 -0.02 12.14 -13.99
C ASP A 44 1.10 12.77 -14.87
N ASP A 45 1.89 11.97 -15.59
CA ASP A 45 2.94 12.46 -16.48
C ASP A 45 2.35 13.03 -17.78
N GLN A 46 2.82 14.21 -18.21
CA GLN A 46 2.21 15.05 -19.25
C GLN A 46 2.19 14.47 -20.68
N ASP A 47 2.87 13.35 -20.94
CA ASP A 47 2.98 12.75 -22.27
C ASP A 47 1.92 11.66 -22.50
N LEU A 48 0.63 12.03 -22.43
CA LEU A 48 -0.53 11.13 -22.55
C LEU A 48 -0.85 10.68 -24.00
N THR A 49 0.14 10.46 -24.85
CA THR A 49 -0.12 9.93 -26.20
C THR A 49 -0.09 8.39 -26.20
N ASN A 50 -1.26 7.78 -26.39
CA ASN A 50 -1.47 6.35 -26.64
C ASN A 50 -1.24 5.37 -25.47
N TRP A 51 -1.26 5.81 -24.22
CA TRP A 51 -1.13 4.91 -23.05
C TRP A 51 -2.18 3.78 -23.05
N GLN A 52 -3.35 3.99 -23.66
CA GLN A 52 -4.41 3.01 -23.80
C GLN A 52 -3.99 1.80 -24.65
N VAL A 53 -3.10 1.99 -25.62
CA VAL A 53 -2.65 0.92 -26.55
C VAL A 53 -1.76 -0.09 -25.82
N ASP A 54 -0.89 0.41 -24.95
CA ASP A 54 0.03 -0.41 -24.16
C ASP A 54 -0.63 -1.00 -22.91
N THR A 55 -1.84 -0.56 -22.58
CA THR A 55 -2.56 -0.99 -21.39
C THR A 55 -3.58 -2.07 -21.72
N ARG A 56 -3.48 -3.23 -21.06
CA ARG A 56 -4.44 -4.34 -21.17
C ARG A 56 -5.03 -4.67 -19.81
N ILE A 57 -6.28 -5.09 -19.80
CA ILE A 57 -6.96 -5.48 -18.57
C ILE A 57 -7.08 -6.98 -18.55
N HIS A 58 -6.53 -7.60 -17.52
CA HIS A 58 -6.59 -9.03 -17.30
C HIS A 58 -7.51 -9.33 -16.12
N VAL A 59 -8.37 -10.33 -16.29
CA VAL A 59 -9.18 -10.89 -15.21
C VAL A 59 -8.69 -12.29 -14.93
N ASN A 60 -8.41 -12.58 -13.67
CA ASN A 60 -7.92 -13.87 -13.18
C ASN A 60 -6.68 -14.39 -13.93
N GLY A 61 -5.69 -13.51 -14.15
CA GLY A 61 -4.45 -13.88 -14.85
C GLY A 61 -4.58 -14.02 -16.37
N GLY A 62 -5.72 -13.64 -16.96
CA GLY A 62 -5.92 -13.63 -18.42
C GLY A 62 -7.06 -14.48 -18.93
N ASP A 63 -7.86 -15.09 -18.06
CA ASP A 63 -9.08 -15.82 -18.44
C ASP A 63 -10.06 -14.93 -19.22
N TYR A 64 -10.16 -13.67 -18.82
CA TYR A 64 -10.86 -12.64 -19.58
C TYR A 64 -9.92 -11.47 -19.83
N ILE A 65 -9.95 -10.98 -21.06
CA ILE A 65 -9.14 -9.85 -21.51
C ILE A 65 -10.09 -8.71 -21.86
N GLY A 66 -9.84 -7.54 -21.29
CA GLY A 66 -10.54 -6.31 -21.56
C GLY A 66 -9.62 -5.27 -22.20
N PHE A 67 -10.22 -4.39 -22.98
CA PHE A 67 -9.55 -3.24 -23.58
C PHE A 67 -10.13 -1.95 -23.01
N ILE A 68 -9.30 -0.92 -22.98
CA ILE A 68 -9.67 0.41 -22.52
C ILE A 68 -10.20 1.20 -23.71
N LYS A 69 -11.30 1.93 -23.50
CA LYS A 69 -11.88 2.87 -24.47
C LYS A 69 -11.17 4.23 -24.39
N ASP A 70 -11.39 5.09 -25.36
CA ASP A 70 -10.75 6.42 -25.43
C ASP A 70 -11.02 7.28 -24.18
N ASP A 71 -12.18 7.10 -23.53
CA ASP A 71 -12.55 7.81 -22.30
C ASP A 71 -11.91 7.22 -21.01
N GLY A 72 -11.06 6.20 -21.15
CA GLY A 72 -10.45 5.46 -20.05
C GLY A 72 -11.38 4.42 -19.40
N SER A 73 -12.63 4.27 -19.88
CA SER A 73 -13.53 3.24 -19.37
C SER A 73 -13.23 1.87 -19.96
N PHE A 74 -13.59 0.82 -19.22
CA PHE A 74 -13.51 -0.55 -19.69
C PHE A 74 -14.72 -1.34 -19.24
N THR A 75 -15.05 -2.34 -20.05
CA THR A 75 -16.19 -3.23 -19.83
C THR A 75 -15.79 -4.64 -20.24
N ILE A 76 -15.85 -5.59 -19.32
CA ILE A 76 -15.57 -7.00 -19.57
C ILE A 76 -16.90 -7.75 -19.51
N TYR A 77 -17.30 -8.30 -20.64
CA TYR A 77 -18.55 -9.02 -20.79
C TYR A 77 -18.39 -10.50 -20.46
N ASN A 78 -19.53 -11.17 -20.25
CA ASN A 78 -19.61 -12.63 -20.17
C ASN A 78 -18.87 -13.25 -18.97
N VAL A 79 -18.87 -12.57 -17.83
CA VAL A 79 -18.23 -13.07 -16.60
C VAL A 79 -19.25 -13.83 -15.75
N PRO A 80 -19.02 -15.10 -15.39
CA PRO A 80 -19.94 -15.83 -14.53
C PRO A 80 -19.93 -15.32 -13.08
N THR A 81 -20.79 -15.87 -12.23
CA THR A 81 -20.75 -15.59 -10.78
C THR A 81 -19.46 -16.13 -10.17
N GLY A 82 -18.76 -15.33 -9.38
CA GLY A 82 -17.51 -15.76 -8.78
C GLY A 82 -16.71 -14.62 -8.16
N SER A 83 -15.51 -14.96 -7.68
CA SER A 83 -14.52 -14.00 -7.22
C SER A 83 -13.41 -13.91 -8.25
N TYR A 84 -13.23 -12.73 -8.83
CA TYR A 84 -12.24 -12.47 -9.86
C TYR A 84 -11.25 -11.43 -9.39
N VAL A 85 -10.00 -11.55 -9.82
CA VAL A 85 -8.99 -10.51 -9.62
C VAL A 85 -8.84 -9.75 -10.93
N VAL A 86 -9.09 -8.45 -10.90
CA VAL A 86 -8.94 -7.56 -12.05
C VAL A 86 -7.60 -6.84 -11.90
N GLU A 87 -6.76 -6.99 -12.91
CA GLU A 87 -5.42 -6.45 -12.98
C GLU A 87 -5.29 -5.61 -14.25
N ILE A 88 -4.58 -4.50 -14.15
CA ILE A 88 -4.24 -3.67 -15.30
C ILE A 88 -2.76 -3.88 -15.56
N LEU A 89 -2.45 -4.33 -16.76
CA LEU A 89 -1.10 -4.54 -17.25
C LEU A 89 -0.70 -3.35 -18.12
N ASN A 90 0.36 -2.69 -17.73
CA ASN A 90 1.02 -1.64 -18.50
C ASN A 90 2.54 -1.83 -18.34
N PRO A 91 3.35 -1.61 -19.39
CA PRO A 91 4.80 -1.77 -19.31
C PRO A 91 5.47 -0.68 -18.45
N ASP A 92 4.99 0.56 -18.48
CA ASP A 92 5.66 1.64 -17.76
C ASP A 92 5.09 1.88 -16.37
N TYR A 93 3.82 1.57 -16.13
CA TYR A 93 3.12 1.93 -14.89
C TYR A 93 2.53 0.74 -14.16
N MET A 94 2.69 0.74 -12.84
CA MET A 94 2.10 -0.24 -11.94
C MET A 94 0.71 0.24 -11.47
N TYR A 95 -0.28 -0.62 -11.62
CA TYR A 95 -1.64 -0.42 -11.10
C TYR A 95 -1.92 -1.39 -9.96
N GLU A 96 -2.74 -0.96 -9.01
CA GLU A 96 -3.14 -1.81 -7.89
C GLU A 96 -4.23 -2.80 -8.32
N PRO A 97 -4.06 -4.12 -8.10
CA PRO A 97 -5.06 -5.11 -8.47
C PRO A 97 -6.26 -5.08 -7.51
N VAL A 98 -7.46 -5.30 -8.05
CA VAL A 98 -8.71 -5.25 -7.29
C VAL A 98 -9.48 -6.56 -7.44
N ARG A 99 -9.93 -7.13 -6.32
CA ARG A 99 -10.77 -8.32 -6.32
C ARG A 99 -12.24 -7.91 -6.42
N VAL A 100 -12.93 -8.41 -7.42
CA VAL A 100 -14.37 -8.23 -7.63
C VAL A 100 -15.10 -9.54 -7.36
N GLU A 101 -16.05 -9.50 -6.43
CA GLU A 101 -16.97 -10.60 -6.15
C GLU A 101 -18.33 -10.29 -6.75
N ILE A 102 -18.84 -11.24 -7.53
CA ILE A 102 -20.14 -11.17 -8.20
C ILE A 102 -21.03 -12.21 -7.55
N ASN A 103 -22.10 -11.76 -6.88
CA ASN A 103 -23.09 -12.66 -6.30
C ASN A 103 -24.03 -13.20 -7.41
N SER A 104 -24.64 -14.36 -7.20
CA SER A 104 -25.68 -14.92 -8.09
C SER A 104 -26.92 -14.05 -8.24
N LYS A 105 -27.08 -13.04 -7.38
CA LYS A 105 -28.11 -11.99 -7.47
C LYS A 105 -27.66 -10.74 -8.24
N GLY A 106 -26.49 -10.76 -8.87
CA GLY A 106 -25.92 -9.60 -9.59
C GLY A 106 -25.38 -8.46 -8.73
N LYS A 107 -25.23 -8.65 -7.42
CA LYS A 107 -24.57 -7.66 -6.55
C LYS A 107 -23.05 -7.75 -6.66
N TYR A 108 -22.41 -6.66 -7.04
CA TYR A 108 -20.95 -6.52 -7.09
C TYR A 108 -20.39 -6.06 -5.74
N ARG A 109 -19.24 -6.62 -5.34
CA ARG A 109 -18.42 -6.13 -4.23
C ARG A 109 -16.97 -6.08 -4.68
N ALA A 110 -16.34 -4.91 -4.59
CA ALA A 110 -14.91 -4.77 -4.89
C ALA A 110 -14.11 -4.60 -3.59
N ARG A 111 -12.93 -5.22 -3.54
CA ARG A 111 -11.99 -5.06 -2.42
C ARG A 111 -10.54 -5.10 -2.89
N LYS A 112 -9.65 -4.45 -2.15
CA LYS A 112 -8.20 -4.53 -2.39
C LYS A 112 -7.72 -5.98 -2.27
N VAL A 113 -6.85 -6.41 -3.18
CA VAL A 113 -6.26 -7.75 -3.11
C VAL A 113 -5.21 -7.78 -2.01
N ASN A 114 -5.39 -8.69 -1.04
CA ASN A 114 -4.39 -9.04 -0.05
C ASN A 114 -4.23 -10.56 -0.03
N TYR A 115 -3.04 -11.05 -0.34
CA TYR A 115 -2.73 -12.49 -0.36
C TYR A 115 -2.31 -13.04 1.00
N ILE A 116 -1.86 -12.18 1.93
CA ILE A 116 -1.34 -12.60 3.24
C ILE A 116 -2.48 -12.71 4.26
N GLN A 117 -3.35 -11.69 4.29
CA GLN A 117 -4.50 -11.64 5.19
C GLN A 117 -5.80 -11.60 4.39
N THR A 118 -6.36 -12.78 4.11
CA THR A 118 -7.60 -12.92 3.35
C THR A 118 -8.84 -12.44 4.12
N SER A 119 -8.75 -12.34 5.46
CA SER A 119 -9.81 -11.82 6.32
C SER A 119 -9.91 -10.29 6.34
N GLN A 120 -8.84 -9.59 5.96
CA GLN A 120 -8.84 -8.13 5.93
C GLN A 120 -9.58 -7.64 4.68
N VAL A 121 -10.79 -7.12 4.87
CA VAL A 121 -11.64 -6.64 3.78
C VAL A 121 -11.58 -5.12 3.72
N ILE A 122 -10.76 -4.59 2.81
CA ILE A 122 -10.76 -3.16 2.46
C ILE A 122 -11.67 -2.99 1.24
N GLN A 123 -12.89 -2.49 1.47
CA GLN A 123 -13.86 -2.30 0.40
C GLN A 123 -13.44 -1.15 -0.52
N VAL A 124 -13.58 -1.38 -1.82
CA VAL A 124 -13.32 -0.41 -2.88
C VAL A 124 -14.66 -0.09 -3.56
N PRO A 125 -14.92 1.17 -3.94
CA PRO A 125 -16.14 1.52 -4.65
C PRO A 125 -16.22 0.82 -6.02
N TYR A 126 -17.45 0.51 -6.44
CA TYR A 126 -17.79 0.02 -7.76
C TYR A 126 -18.69 1.04 -8.47
N PRO A 127 -18.54 1.34 -9.78
CA PRO A 127 -17.57 0.81 -10.74
C PRO A 127 -16.10 1.05 -10.37
N LEU A 128 -15.21 0.19 -10.86
CA LEU A 128 -13.80 0.23 -10.47
C LEU A 128 -13.13 1.54 -10.89
N ARG A 129 -12.36 2.16 -9.99
CA ARG A 129 -11.57 3.36 -10.27
C ARG A 129 -10.11 3.06 -9.99
N MET A 130 -9.38 2.71 -11.03
CA MET A 130 -7.99 2.28 -10.90
C MET A 130 -7.07 3.42 -11.33
N LYS A 131 -6.13 3.77 -10.46
CA LYS A 131 -5.13 4.81 -10.69
C LYS A 131 -3.74 4.18 -10.75
N ALA A 132 -2.84 4.79 -11.53
CA ALA A 132 -1.44 4.41 -11.54
C ALA A 132 -0.82 4.72 -10.17
N VAL A 133 -0.04 3.78 -9.64
CA VAL A 133 0.62 3.90 -8.33
C VAL A 133 2.04 4.43 -8.48
N THR A 134 2.80 3.84 -9.41
CA THR A 134 4.23 4.15 -9.58
C THR A 134 4.69 3.68 -10.96
N LYS A 135 5.71 4.36 -11.49
CA LYS A 135 6.41 3.94 -12.71
C LYS A 135 7.34 2.76 -12.42
N PHE A 136 7.29 1.71 -13.24
CA PHE A 136 8.20 0.58 -13.16
C PHE A 136 9.65 1.04 -13.35
N ARG A 137 10.51 0.66 -12.40
CA ARG A 137 11.96 0.86 -12.48
C ARG A 137 12.62 -0.49 -12.78
N TYR A 138 12.65 -0.84 -14.07
CA TYR A 138 13.26 -2.09 -14.53
C TYR A 138 14.76 -2.14 -14.28
N PHE A 139 15.41 -0.99 -14.29
CA PHE A 139 16.85 -0.88 -14.11
C PHE A 139 17.19 -0.40 -12.72
N GLN A 140 18.13 -1.10 -12.08
CA GLN A 140 18.79 -0.61 -10.89
C GLN A 140 19.84 0.42 -11.30
N ILE A 141 19.79 1.60 -10.68
CA ILE A 141 20.80 2.63 -10.89
C ILE A 141 22.09 2.12 -10.25
N ARG A 142 23.21 2.19 -10.99
CA ARG A 142 24.52 1.84 -10.43
C ARG A 142 24.85 2.80 -9.29
N GLU A 143 25.43 2.26 -8.22
CA GLU A 143 25.98 3.09 -7.14
C GLU A 143 27.02 4.04 -7.74
N GLN A 144 26.66 5.30 -7.81
CA GLN A 144 27.57 6.37 -8.21
C GLN A 144 28.48 6.70 -7.03
N TRP A 145 29.74 7.04 -7.31
CA TRP A 145 30.64 7.60 -6.31
C TRP A 145 30.08 8.94 -5.83
N ARG A 146 29.29 8.94 -4.76
CA ARG A 146 28.79 10.16 -4.14
C ARG A 146 29.84 10.64 -3.13
N LEU A 147 30.43 11.80 -3.39
CA LEU A 147 31.35 12.44 -2.44
C LEU A 147 30.69 12.66 -1.07
N THR A 148 29.36 12.84 -1.05
CA THR A 148 28.57 12.90 0.19
C THR A 148 28.57 11.57 0.94
N ASP A 149 28.51 10.44 0.25
CA ASP A 149 28.50 9.11 0.90
C ASP A 149 29.89 8.78 1.46
N PHE A 150 30.95 9.30 0.85
CA PHE A 150 32.31 9.26 1.41
C PHE A 150 32.45 10.18 2.62
N LEU A 151 31.97 11.43 2.54
CA LEU A 151 32.04 12.39 3.66
C LEU A 151 31.19 11.94 4.85
N PHE A 152 29.99 11.38 4.61
CA PHE A 152 29.10 10.84 5.64
C PHE A 152 29.41 9.40 6.03
N ASN A 153 30.54 8.86 5.58
CA ASN A 153 31.01 7.57 6.04
C ASN A 153 31.43 7.71 7.52
N PRO A 154 30.86 6.90 8.45
CA PRO A 154 31.16 6.99 9.87
C PRO A 154 32.66 6.87 10.17
N MET A 155 33.42 6.13 9.35
CA MET A 155 34.88 6.03 9.52
C MET A 155 35.61 7.34 9.15
N VAL A 156 35.18 8.04 8.10
CA VAL A 156 35.81 9.28 7.64
C VAL A 156 35.49 10.43 8.58
N ILE A 157 34.23 10.56 9.04
CA ILE A 157 33.84 11.57 10.03
C ILE A 157 34.62 11.38 11.33
N MET A 158 34.67 10.15 11.86
CA MET A 158 35.36 9.88 13.12
C MET A 158 36.87 10.08 13.04
N MET A 159 37.47 10.07 11.85
CA MET A 159 38.88 10.40 11.68
C MET A 159 39.09 11.92 11.51
N VAL A 160 38.32 12.56 10.64
CA VAL A 160 38.55 13.96 10.25
C VAL A 160 38.04 14.93 11.31
N LEU A 161 36.87 14.67 11.91
CA LEU A 161 36.26 15.54 12.94
C LEU A 161 37.18 15.76 14.15
N PRO A 162 37.74 14.72 14.82
CA PRO A 162 38.62 14.94 15.96
C PRO A 162 39.95 15.58 15.58
N LEU A 163 40.51 15.30 14.41
CA LEU A 163 41.74 15.97 13.93
C LEU A 163 41.51 17.48 13.73
N LEU A 164 40.37 17.84 13.17
CA LEU A 164 39.96 19.23 12.97
C LEU A 164 39.75 19.93 14.31
N LEU A 165 39.11 19.27 15.28
CA LEU A 165 38.99 19.76 16.66
C LEU A 165 40.37 19.96 17.30
N ILE A 166 41.28 19.00 17.23
CA ILE A 166 42.64 19.12 17.80
C ILE A 166 43.43 20.25 17.13
N MET A 167 43.14 20.60 15.88
CA MET A 167 43.80 21.71 15.17
C MET A 167 43.20 23.08 15.49
N ILE A 168 41.87 23.18 15.66
CA ILE A 168 41.17 24.44 15.95
C ILE A 168 41.15 24.76 17.45
N LEU A 169 41.01 23.76 18.31
CA LEU A 169 41.04 23.91 19.77
C LEU A 169 42.25 24.71 20.25
N PRO A 170 43.51 24.45 19.85
CA PRO A 170 44.66 25.25 20.29
C PRO A 170 44.62 26.68 19.75
N LYS A 171 44.00 26.91 18.57
CA LYS A 171 43.86 28.26 17.99
C LYS A 171 42.82 29.08 18.75
N MET A 172 41.67 28.49 19.08
CA MET A 172 40.66 29.13 19.92
C MET A 172 41.12 29.22 21.38
N MET A 173 41.84 28.24 21.90
CA MET A 173 42.39 28.25 23.26
C MET A 173 43.50 29.27 23.45
N ASN A 174 44.00 29.96 22.43
CA ASN A 174 44.97 31.04 22.64
C ASN A 174 44.30 32.33 23.13
N ASP A 175 43.01 32.53 22.81
CA ASP A 175 42.22 33.67 23.27
C ASP A 175 41.83 33.51 24.76
N PRO A 176 41.88 34.58 25.58
CA PRO A 176 41.64 34.50 27.02
C PRO A 176 40.19 34.15 27.41
N GLU A 177 39.18 34.54 26.61
CA GLU A 177 37.75 34.23 26.89
C GLU A 177 37.43 32.73 26.80
N THR A 178 37.86 32.07 25.73
CA THR A 178 37.64 30.64 25.49
C THR A 178 38.40 29.74 26.48
N LYS A 179 39.49 30.22 27.08
CA LYS A 179 40.18 29.50 28.19
C LYS A 179 39.32 29.46 29.45
N GLU A 180 38.57 30.52 29.72
CA GLU A 180 37.67 30.58 30.88
C GLU A 180 36.46 29.68 30.65
N ASP A 181 35.86 29.71 29.46
CA ASP A 181 34.77 28.82 29.06
C ASP A 181 35.17 27.34 29.06
N LEU A 182 36.36 27.00 28.54
CA LEU A 182 36.87 25.62 28.56
C LEU A 182 37.27 25.15 29.95
N LYS A 183 37.78 26.04 30.82
CA LYS A 183 38.01 25.73 32.24
C LYS A 183 36.69 25.56 32.99
N GLN A 184 35.66 26.33 32.64
CA GLN A 184 34.33 26.21 33.22
C GLN A 184 33.62 24.93 32.76
N ILE A 185 33.71 24.57 31.48
CA ILE A 185 33.25 23.29 30.94
C ILE A 185 34.06 22.13 31.54
N SER A 186 35.39 22.27 31.71
CA SER A 186 36.23 21.25 32.34
C SER A 186 35.94 21.11 33.84
N ASN A 187 35.67 22.20 34.56
CA ASN A 187 35.26 22.14 35.97
C ASN A 187 33.83 21.57 36.11
N MET A 188 32.91 21.91 35.21
CA MET A 188 31.56 21.34 35.18
C MET A 188 31.58 19.84 34.79
N ALA A 189 32.42 19.45 33.83
CA ALA A 189 32.65 18.07 33.43
C ALA A 189 33.47 17.26 34.45
N LYS A 190 34.29 17.91 35.29
CA LYS A 190 34.94 17.28 36.45
C LYS A 190 34.00 17.14 37.65
N MET A 191 32.95 17.95 37.71
CA MET A 191 31.95 17.91 38.78
C MET A 191 30.79 16.94 38.47
N SER A 192 30.72 16.40 37.25
CA SER A 192 29.82 15.31 36.87
C SER A 192 30.64 14.16 36.32
N GLU A 193 30.76 13.08 37.09
CA GLU A 193 31.38 11.81 36.70
C GLU A 193 30.92 11.40 35.30
N LEU A 194 31.76 11.64 34.29
CA LEU A 194 31.54 11.17 32.94
C LEU A 194 31.75 9.64 32.95
N PRO A 195 30.74 8.82 32.64
CA PRO A 195 30.99 7.44 32.27
C PRO A 195 31.88 7.44 31.04
N GLU A 196 32.80 6.50 30.96
CA GLU A 196 33.71 6.33 29.82
C GLU A 196 32.92 6.46 28.51
N MET A 197 33.38 7.29 27.57
CA MET A 197 32.64 7.60 26.34
C MET A 197 32.23 6.35 25.53
N SER A 198 32.87 5.20 25.79
CA SER A 198 32.52 3.87 25.27
C SER A 198 31.14 3.36 25.74
N GLU A 199 30.73 3.64 26.99
CA GLU A 199 29.43 3.24 27.55
C GLU A 199 28.29 4.17 27.08
N MET A 200 28.60 5.45 26.87
CA MET A 200 27.63 6.42 26.35
C MET A 200 27.32 6.18 24.86
N PHE A 201 28.33 5.85 24.06
CA PHE A 201 28.14 5.48 22.65
C PHE A 201 27.40 4.14 22.51
N THR A 202 27.68 3.17 23.40
CA THR A 202 26.99 1.88 23.43
C THR A 202 25.53 2.00 23.88
N SER A 203 25.21 2.86 24.85
CA SER A 203 23.82 3.10 25.29
C SER A 203 22.97 3.87 24.26
N LEU A 204 23.58 4.75 23.46
CA LEU A 204 22.90 5.46 22.38
C LEU A 204 22.71 4.58 21.13
N PHE A 205 23.68 3.72 20.82
CA PHE A 205 23.65 2.84 19.65
C PHE A 205 22.88 1.53 19.89
N SER A 206 22.78 1.05 21.15
CA SER A 206 22.07 -0.20 21.48
C SER A 206 20.58 -0.05 21.78
N GLY A 207 20.03 1.17 21.75
CA GLY A 207 18.58 1.38 21.81
C GLY A 207 17.91 0.82 23.07
N GLY A 208 17.87 1.61 24.14
CA GLY A 208 16.82 1.54 25.17
C GLY A 208 16.48 0.15 25.72
N ALA A 209 17.43 -0.55 26.35
CA ALA A 209 17.10 -1.72 27.18
C ALA A 209 18.19 -2.01 28.22
N ALA A 210 18.03 -1.54 29.46
CA ALA A 210 18.46 -2.23 30.69
C ALA A 210 18.15 -1.40 31.95
N ALA A 211 16.86 -1.23 32.26
CA ALA A 211 16.43 -0.88 33.61
C ALA A 211 15.78 -2.09 34.27
N LYS A 212 16.58 -3.01 34.81
CA LYS A 212 16.19 -3.88 35.95
C LYS A 212 17.44 -4.30 36.73
N ALA A 213 17.77 -3.51 37.74
CA ALA A 213 18.73 -3.86 38.77
C ALA A 213 18.08 -4.74 39.85
N ASN A 214 18.83 -5.77 40.25
CA ASN A 214 18.98 -6.31 41.61
C ASN A 214 17.78 -6.96 42.33
N ALA A 215 17.65 -8.29 42.15
CA ALA A 215 17.09 -9.18 43.16
C ALA A 215 18.20 -9.64 44.13
N LYS A 216 17.98 -9.38 45.43
CA LYS A 216 18.89 -9.62 46.56
C LYS A 216 19.22 -11.11 46.74
N THR A 217 20.49 -11.49 46.66
CA THR A 217 21.00 -12.71 47.30
C THR A 217 21.60 -12.33 48.64
N LYS A 218 20.82 -12.44 49.73
CA LYS A 218 21.32 -12.32 51.10
C LYS A 218 21.35 -13.70 51.75
N GLN A 219 22.51 -14.01 52.29
CA GLN A 219 22.93 -15.30 52.81
C GLN A 219 22.11 -15.83 54.00
N VAL A 220 22.11 -17.15 54.06
CA VAL A 220 21.66 -18.04 55.14
C VAL A 220 22.32 -17.72 56.49
N LYS A 221 21.54 -17.64 57.58
CA LYS A 221 21.98 -18.04 58.92
C LYS A 221 20.80 -18.54 59.77
N LYS A 222 20.80 -19.85 60.00
CA LYS A 222 19.87 -20.62 60.84
C LYS A 222 20.34 -20.55 62.29
N ARG A 223 19.49 -20.14 63.24
CA ARG A 223 19.59 -20.51 64.67
C ARG A 223 18.32 -20.09 65.44
N GLN A 224 17.79 -21.09 66.16
CA GLN A 224 16.62 -21.14 67.04
C GLN A 224 15.26 -21.20 66.36
#